data_AF-A0A844I131-F1
#
_entry.id   AF-A0A844I131-F1
#
_cell.length_a   1.000
_cell.length_b   1.000
_cell.length_c   1.000
_cell.angle_alpha   90.00
_cell.angle_beta   90.00
_cell.angle_gamma   90.00
#
_symmetry.space_group_name_H-M   'P 1'
#
loop_
_entity.id
_entity.type
_entity.pdbx_description
1 polymer ?
#
loop_
_entity_poly.entity_id
_entity_poly.type
_entity_poly.pdbx_seq_one_letter_code
_entity_poly.pdbx_strand_id
1 'polypeptide(L)'
;MNSASPTPERTVDSPSLLTLNQLCELEPALTPGGLRYLLFQRGHDIPGVYRFGRRILFDRAEFVEAIKNGKTATITRRTPI
;
A
#
# COMPACT_ATOMS: atom_id res chain seq x y z
N MET A 1 -27.09 -11.99 -38.33
CA MET A 1 -26.16 -12.54 -37.31
C MET A 1 -25.08 -11.50 -37.10
N ASN A 2 -25.23 -10.60 -36.12
CA ASN A 2 -24.21 -9.60 -35.82
C ASN A 2 -23.49 -10.03 -34.54
N SER A 3 -22.31 -10.62 -34.70
CA SER A 3 -21.40 -10.95 -33.62
C SER A 3 -20.64 -9.70 -33.22
N ALA A 4 -21.19 -8.91 -32.28
CA ALA A 4 -20.43 -7.87 -31.61
C ALA A 4 -19.50 -8.55 -30.60
N SER A 5 -18.19 -8.48 -30.85
CA SER A 5 -17.16 -8.89 -29.89
C SER A 5 -17.23 -8.01 -28.64
N PRO A 6 -17.00 -8.53 -27.43
CA PRO A 6 -16.98 -7.70 -26.24
C PRO A 6 -15.71 -6.85 -26.26
N THR A 7 -15.89 -5.52 -26.36
CA THR A 7 -14.84 -4.54 -26.09
C THR A 7 -14.32 -4.79 -24.67
N PRO A 8 -12.99 -4.84 -24.40
CA PRO A 8 -12.51 -4.96 -23.04
C PRO A 8 -12.89 -3.68 -22.30
N GLU A 9 -13.86 -3.78 -21.39
CA GLU A 9 -14.10 -2.75 -20.40
C GLU A 9 -12.80 -2.55 -19.64
N ARG A 10 -12.10 -1.45 -19.92
CA ARG A 10 -11.09 -0.95 -18.99
C ARG A 10 -11.86 -0.50 -17.75
N THR A 11 -12.04 -1.42 -16.80
CA THR A 11 -12.34 -1.05 -15.42
C THR A 11 -11.33 0.03 -15.07
N VAL A 12 -11.83 1.21 -14.74
CA VAL A 12 -11.00 2.35 -14.37
C VAL A 12 -10.28 1.92 -13.11
N ASP A 13 -9.06 1.40 -13.28
CA ASP A 13 -8.24 0.91 -12.19
C ASP A 13 -8.13 2.04 -11.20
N SER A 14 -8.64 1.79 -9.99
CA SER A 14 -8.50 2.69 -8.85
C SER A 14 -7.06 3.21 -8.83
N PRO A 15 -6.82 4.49 -8.48
CA PRO A 15 -5.50 5.09 -8.53
C PRO A 15 -4.48 4.16 -7.87
N SER A 16 -3.47 3.74 -8.63
CA SER A 16 -2.49 2.76 -8.19
C SER A 16 -1.73 3.27 -6.97
N LEU A 17 -1.52 4.58 -6.87
CA LEU A 17 -0.79 5.23 -5.79
C LEU A 17 -1.72 6.05 -4.90
N LEU A 18 -1.74 5.70 -3.62
CA LEU A 18 -2.56 6.32 -2.59
C LEU A 18 -1.69 7.08 -1.59
N THR A 19 -2.21 8.18 -1.07
CA THR A 19 -1.66 8.76 0.17
C THR A 19 -2.03 7.89 1.37
N LEU A 20 -1.34 8.10 2.49
CA LEU A 20 -1.62 7.39 3.75
C LEU A 20 -3.10 7.45 4.15
N ASN A 21 -3.74 8.62 4.06
CA ASN A 21 -5.14 8.77 4.44
C ASN A 21 -6.07 8.00 3.48
N GLN A 22 -5.83 8.11 2.17
CA GLN A 22 -6.62 7.38 1.17
C GLN A 22 -6.47 5.86 1.31
N LEU A 23 -5.27 5.37 1.65
CA LEU A 23 -5.07 3.95 1.95
C LEU A 23 -5.90 3.52 3.17
N CYS A 24 -5.92 4.30 4.25
CA CYS A 24 -6.72 3.99 5.44
C CYS A 24 -8.24 4.07 5.18
N GLU A 25 -8.69 4.93 4.28
CA GLU A 25 -10.10 4.99 3.86
C GLU A 25 -10.52 3.73 3.09
N LEU A 26 -9.64 3.22 2.21
CA LEU A 26 -9.89 1.99 1.44
C LEU A 26 -9.65 0.70 2.22
N GLU A 27 -8.76 0.74 3.21
CA GLU A 27 -8.41 -0.39 4.07
C GLU A 27 -8.64 -0.03 5.54
N PRO A 28 -9.89 -0.13 6.05
CA PRO A 28 -10.24 0.32 7.40
C PRO A 28 -9.50 -0.40 8.54
N ALA A 29 -8.92 -1.58 8.26
CA ALA A 29 -8.07 -2.30 9.20
C ALA A 29 -6.69 -1.62 9.40
N LEU A 30 -6.28 -0.75 8.49
CA LEU A 30 -5.05 0.03 8.59
C LEU A 30 -5.33 1.38 9.23
N THR A 31 -4.48 1.80 10.16
CA THR A 31 -4.62 3.10 10.83
C THR A 31 -3.48 4.04 10.48
N PRO A 32 -3.73 5.36 10.43
CA PRO A 32 -2.66 6.34 10.22
C PRO A 32 -1.51 6.22 11.23
N GLY A 33 -1.83 5.91 12.49
CA GLY A 33 -0.84 5.71 13.55
C GLY A 33 0.03 4.47 13.29
N GLY A 34 -0.59 3.34 12.97
CA GLY A 34 0.11 2.09 12.68
C GLY A 34 1.05 2.21 11.47
N LEU A 35 0.59 2.84 10.39
CA LEU A 35 1.42 3.04 9.19
C LEU A 35 2.59 3.98 9.47
N ARG A 36 2.39 5.09 10.21
CA ARG A 36 3.50 5.97 10.60
C ARG A 36 4.52 5.26 11.47
N TYR A 37 4.07 4.43 12.41
CA TYR A 37 4.97 3.67 13.27
C TYR A 37 5.77 2.63 12.46
N LEU A 38 5.13 1.93 11.52
CA LEU A 38 5.81 1.02 10.60
C LEU A 38 6.90 1.75 9.79
N LEU A 39 6.58 2.89 9.17
CA LEU A 39 7.52 3.70 8.40
C LEU A 39 8.66 4.24 9.27
N PHE A 40 8.37 4.61 10.52
CA PHE A 40 9.40 5.03 11.47
C PHE A 40 10.38 3.90 11.80
N GLN A 41 9.88 2.68 12.02
CA GLN A 41 10.70 1.54 12.41
C GLN A 41 11.47 0.93 11.23
N ARG A 42 10.86 0.85 10.04
CA ARG A 42 11.41 0.16 8.87
C ARG A 42 11.92 1.12 7.79
N GLY A 43 11.70 2.42 7.94
CA GLY A 43 11.96 3.37 6.87
C GLY A 43 10.95 3.21 5.73
N HIS A 44 11.39 3.56 4.52
CA HIS A 44 10.55 3.52 3.32
C HIS A 44 10.90 2.36 2.37
N ASP A 45 11.83 1.47 2.77
CA ASP A 45 12.21 0.28 2.02
C ASP A 45 11.23 -0.86 2.30
N ILE A 46 9.97 -0.62 1.94
CA ILE A 46 8.86 -1.54 2.13
C ILE A 46 8.19 -1.71 0.76
N PRO A 47 7.95 -2.95 0.28
CA PRO A 47 7.28 -3.14 -1.00
C PRO A 47 5.92 -2.45 -1.00
N GLY A 48 5.64 -1.73 -2.09
CA GLY A 48 4.45 -0.90 -2.24
C GLY A 48 4.55 0.46 -1.56
N VAL A 49 5.70 0.86 -0.99
CA VAL A 49 5.89 2.19 -0.41
C VAL A 49 6.88 3.00 -1.24
N TYR A 50 6.46 4.18 -1.67
CA TYR A 50 7.23 5.04 -2.56
C TYR A 50 7.38 6.45 -1.97
N ARG A 51 8.61 6.97 -1.95
CA ARG A 51 8.85 8.38 -1.67
C ARG A 51 8.69 9.19 -2.96
N PHE A 52 7.87 10.23 -2.90
CA PHE A 52 7.79 11.26 -3.93
C PHE A 52 8.03 12.63 -3.29
N GLY A 53 9.31 13.03 -3.25
CA GLY A 53 9.75 14.23 -2.53
C GLY A 53 9.40 14.16 -1.04
N ARG A 54 8.50 15.06 -0.60
CA ARG A 54 8.00 15.12 0.79
C ARG A 54 6.81 14.20 1.06
N ARG A 55 6.27 13.54 0.02
CA ARG A 55 5.09 12.67 0.13
C ARG A 55 5.50 11.21 0.19
N ILE A 56 4.71 10.42 0.91
CA ILE A 56 4.74 8.96 0.88
C ILE A 56 3.49 8.48 0.15
N LEU A 57 3.70 7.62 -0.83
CA LEU A 57 2.67 7.02 -1.65
C LEU A 57 2.70 5.51 -1.44
N PHE A 58 1.53 4.89 -1.55
CA PHE A 58 1.34 3.46 -1.39
C PHE A 58 0.76 2.87 -2.66
N ASP A 59 1.43 1.88 -3.24
CA ASP A 59 0.76 0.93 -4.12
C ASP A 59 -0.05 -0.03 -3.26
N ARG A 60 -1.38 0.06 -3.33
CA ARG A 60 -2.27 -0.73 -2.47
C ARG A 60 -2.06 -2.23 -2.67
N ALA A 61 -1.97 -2.69 -3.92
CA ALA A 61 -1.90 -4.11 -4.21
C ALA A 61 -0.56 -4.68 -3.69
N GLU A 62 0.54 -4.04 -4.04
CA GLU A 62 1.88 -4.47 -3.62
C GLU A 62 2.03 -4.39 -2.09
N PHE A 63 1.50 -3.33 -1.46
CA PHE A 63 1.58 -3.15 -0.02
C PHE A 63 0.76 -4.20 0.75
N VAL A 64 -0.45 -4.50 0.29
CA VAL A 64 -1.29 -5.56 0.91
C VAL A 64 -0.65 -6.93 0.73
N GLU A 65 -0.06 -7.22 -0.42
CA GLU A 65 0.72 -8.44 -0.61
C GLU A 65 1.94 -8.50 0.31
N ALA A 66 2.65 -7.39 0.51
CA ALA A 66 3.76 -7.30 1.44
C ALA A 66 3.32 -7.62 2.89
N ILE A 67 2.15 -7.12 3.30
CA ILE A 67 1.54 -7.45 4.60
C ILE A 67 1.26 -8.95 4.71
N LYS A 68 0.55 -9.52 3.73
CA LYS A 68 0.19 -10.94 3.72
C LYS A 68 1.41 -11.86 3.77
N ASN A 69 2.50 -11.46 3.12
CA ASN A 69 3.76 -12.20 3.07
C ASN A 69 4.67 -11.93 4.30
N GLY A 70 4.19 -11.20 5.30
CA GLY A 70 4.95 -10.93 6.53
C GLY A 70 6.10 -9.94 6.38
N LYS A 71 6.27 -9.30 5.22
CA LYS A 71 7.35 -8.32 4.97
C LYS A 71 7.19 -7.06 5.82
N THR A 72 5.99 -6.82 6.36
CA THR A 72 5.69 -5.74 7.32
C THR A 72 5.39 -6.25 8.73
N ALA A 73 5.41 -7.57 8.97
CA ALA A 73 4.93 -8.17 10.23
C ALA A 73 5.97 -8.16 11.36
N THR A 74 7.27 -8.17 11.05
CA THR A 74 8.32 -8.19 12.09
C THR A 74 8.69 -6.76 12.50
N ILE A 75 7.99 -6.17 13.46
CA ILE A 75 8.47 -4.94 14.11
C ILE A 75 9.49 -5.39 15.16
N THR A 76 10.75 -5.61 14.75
CA THR A 76 11.82 -5.96 15.70
C THR A 76 11.93 -4.84 16.71
N ARG A 77 11.50 -5.09 17.96
CA ARG A 77 11.83 -4.21 19.08
C ARG A 77 13.34 -4.02 19.05
N ARG A 78 13.79 -2.79 18.91
CA ARG A 78 15.21 -2.44 19.02
C ARG A 78 15.69 -3.02 20.36
N THR A 79 16.59 -4.00 20.33
CA THR A 79 17.30 -4.42 21.55
C THR A 79 18.02 -3.18 22.06
N PRO A 80 17.78 -2.74 23.31
CA PRO A 80 18.56 -1.64 23.86
C PRO A 80 20.02 -2.10 23.92
N ILE A 81 20.89 -1.31 23.28
CA ILE A 81 22.34 -1.33 23.48
C ILE A 81 22.67 -0.84 24.89
#